data_AF-A0A496R4S8-F1
#
_entry.id   AF-A0A496R4S8-F1
#
_cell.length_a   1.000
_cell.length_b   1.000
_cell.length_c   1.000
_cell.angle_alpha   90.00
_cell.angle_beta   90.00
_cell.angle_gamma   90.00
#
_symmetry.space_group_name_H-M   'P 1'
#
loop_
_entity.id
_entity.type
_entity.pdbx_description
1 polymer ?
#
loop_
_entity_poly.entity_id
_entity_poly.type
_entity_poly.pdbx_seq_one_letter_code
_entity_poly.pdbx_strand_id
1 'polypeptide(L)'
;MKTTYLILMFSLLLFPAHTLFAQWETVFFTEAGGVYAASSELEKPTEFMEVGEYSPMNLFDDSLETSWVEGEAGPGTGSYVLIGQRGELKKYIMINNGYQKSESLFLKNNRVKDFKLSLYSGFTSDMRAGQIGFEADILQIAEPVNFTLKDEMGVQPFEMPFETAGVEALRDSELIRYTGAHPEEPGIQEFLILKFEIASVYEGSLWDDTCIAGISFSNRSQENCLLPNEHITGAFTEVESENVFVQTSQGRKLLLVDAKALAKEKGYTAEGEFLTFTLFDVSPDNLWAVIIEDHGFTSGGHIEETSQLWSLARMKEVPPALMEAYKATPLGFKIRSGTLYLETYEDKFVRLEDLDVDMMSGRW
;
A
#
# COMPACT_ATOMS: atom_id res chain seq x y z
N MET A 1 48.13 -49.99 37.49
CA MET A 1 46.94 -49.28 36.98
C MET A 1 47.13 -47.79 37.18
N LYS A 2 47.44 -47.05 36.10
CA LYS A 2 47.39 -45.59 36.09
C LYS A 2 46.61 -45.22 34.83
N THR A 3 45.39 -44.75 35.02
CA THR A 3 44.48 -44.36 33.94
C THR A 3 44.84 -42.95 33.51
N THR A 4 45.25 -42.81 32.25
CA THR A 4 45.53 -41.52 31.59
C THR A 4 44.21 -40.85 31.24
N TYR A 5 43.96 -39.65 31.73
CA TYR A 5 42.85 -38.80 31.28
C TYR A 5 43.27 -38.05 30.01
N LEU A 6 42.56 -38.32 28.91
CA LEU A 6 42.65 -37.59 27.65
C LEU A 6 41.74 -36.36 27.76
N ILE A 7 42.32 -35.16 27.87
CA ILE A 7 41.58 -33.90 27.78
C ILE A 7 41.40 -33.58 26.30
N LEU A 8 40.18 -33.78 25.80
CA LEU A 8 39.76 -33.34 24.47
C LEU A 8 39.48 -31.83 24.53
N MET A 9 40.42 -31.00 24.07
CA MET A 9 40.15 -29.57 23.86
C MET A 9 39.24 -29.41 22.64
N PHE A 10 37.95 -29.19 22.90
CA PHE A 10 37.02 -28.65 21.92
C PHE A 10 37.35 -27.17 21.74
N SER A 11 38.15 -26.84 20.72
CA SER A 11 38.28 -25.47 20.25
C SER A 11 36.97 -25.10 19.55
N LEU A 12 36.06 -24.43 20.28
CA LEU A 12 34.99 -23.66 19.65
C LEU A 12 35.65 -22.56 18.81
N LEU A 13 35.79 -22.82 17.50
CA LEU A 13 35.92 -21.77 16.51
C LEU A 13 34.56 -21.07 16.47
N LEU A 14 34.40 -20.07 17.33
CA LEU A 14 33.42 -19.00 17.14
C LEU A 14 33.82 -18.31 15.84
N PHE A 15 33.25 -18.75 14.73
CA PHE A 15 33.14 -17.89 13.57
C PHE A 15 32.38 -16.64 14.04
N PRO A 16 32.96 -15.43 13.98
CA PRO A 16 32.11 -14.27 14.01
C PRO A 16 31.19 -14.44 12.80
N ALA A 17 29.89 -14.61 13.04
CA ALA A 17 28.93 -14.27 12.02
C ALA A 17 29.31 -12.86 11.62
N HIS A 18 29.92 -12.71 10.45
CA HIS A 18 30.03 -11.41 9.81
C HIS A 18 28.58 -11.03 9.55
N THR A 19 27.97 -10.33 10.52
CA THR A 19 26.96 -9.34 10.21
C THR A 19 27.63 -8.47 9.16
N LEU A 20 27.27 -8.71 7.89
CA LEU A 20 27.33 -7.67 6.88
C LEU A 20 26.68 -6.47 7.56
N PHE A 21 27.49 -5.49 7.97
CA PHE A 21 26.96 -4.25 8.49
C PHE A 21 26.15 -3.68 7.33
N ALA A 22 24.82 -3.76 7.43
CA ALA A 22 23.93 -3.07 6.50
C ALA A 22 24.38 -1.60 6.50
N GLN A 23 24.78 -1.11 5.33
CA GLN A 23 25.33 0.22 5.18
C GLN A 23 24.19 1.22 5.16
N TRP A 24 24.31 2.28 5.95
CA TRP A 24 23.39 3.40 5.89
C TRP A 24 23.56 4.13 4.55
N GLU A 25 22.44 4.44 3.92
CA GLU A 25 22.38 5.25 2.70
C GLU A 25 21.45 6.43 2.94
N THR A 26 21.83 7.63 2.48
CA THR A 26 20.96 8.82 2.54
C THR A 26 20.27 8.97 1.19
N VAL A 27 18.95 9.07 1.20
CA VAL A 27 18.11 9.17 0.00
C VAL A 27 17.13 10.33 0.15
N PHE A 28 16.95 11.11 -0.92
CA PHE A 28 15.87 12.08 -1.01
C PHE A 28 14.62 11.41 -1.56
N PHE A 29 13.53 11.44 -0.80
CA PHE A 29 12.22 10.95 -1.20
C PHE A 29 11.33 12.11 -1.65
N THR A 30 10.66 11.95 -2.78
CA THR A 30 9.56 12.82 -3.21
C THR A 30 8.28 12.42 -2.48
N GLU A 31 7.50 13.41 -2.05
CA GLU A 31 6.19 13.23 -1.42
C GLU A 31 5.09 13.90 -2.26
N ALA A 32 4.63 13.18 -3.30
CA ALA A 32 3.59 13.64 -4.23
C ALA A 32 2.79 12.43 -4.74
N GLY A 33 1.52 12.28 -4.32
CA GLY A 33 0.71 11.08 -4.59
C GLY A 33 1.20 9.80 -3.87
N GLY A 34 2.38 9.84 -3.27
CA GLY A 34 3.02 8.77 -2.51
C GLY A 34 4.41 9.22 -2.04
N VAL A 35 5.11 8.35 -1.30
CA VAL A 35 6.50 8.57 -0.87
C VAL A 35 7.40 7.68 -1.72
N TYR A 36 8.26 8.26 -2.55
CA TYR A 36 9.09 7.46 -3.45
C TYR A 36 10.44 8.09 -3.80
N ALA A 37 11.36 7.25 -4.26
CA ALA A 37 12.58 7.63 -4.96
C ALA A 37 12.87 6.57 -6.03
N ALA A 38 13.52 6.92 -7.13
CA ALA A 38 13.89 5.95 -8.17
C ALA A 38 15.34 6.13 -8.60
N SER A 39 15.95 5.06 -9.11
CA SER A 39 17.29 5.10 -9.69
C SER A 39 17.34 6.03 -10.90
N SER A 40 16.29 6.00 -11.72
CA SER A 40 16.17 6.74 -12.97
C SER A 40 14.71 6.91 -13.39
N GLU A 41 14.49 7.81 -14.34
CA GLU A 41 13.20 8.14 -14.94
C GLU A 41 13.45 8.58 -16.39
N LEU A 42 12.72 7.99 -17.33
CA LEU A 42 12.80 8.37 -18.75
C LEU A 42 12.34 9.81 -18.94
N GLU A 43 13.10 10.59 -19.72
CA GLU A 43 12.80 12.00 -20.04
C GLU A 43 12.59 12.89 -18.79
N LYS A 44 13.28 12.58 -17.70
CA LYS A 44 13.20 13.35 -16.45
C LYS A 44 13.40 14.85 -16.71
N PRO A 45 12.46 15.72 -16.28
CA PRO A 45 12.57 17.16 -16.45
C PRO A 45 13.82 17.75 -15.81
N THR A 46 14.36 18.79 -16.43
CA THR A 46 15.49 19.54 -15.85
C THR A 46 15.05 20.50 -14.74
N GLU A 47 13.79 20.93 -14.76
CA GLU A 47 13.23 21.79 -13.72
C GLU A 47 12.80 20.96 -12.53
N PHE A 48 13.34 21.26 -11.36
CA PHE A 48 13.11 20.50 -10.12
C PHE A 48 11.63 20.39 -9.71
N MET A 49 10.80 21.36 -10.11
CA MET A 49 9.38 21.41 -9.75
C MET A 49 8.46 20.75 -10.79
N GLU A 50 9.00 20.30 -11.92
CA GLU A 50 8.22 19.68 -12.98
C GLU A 50 8.17 18.16 -12.80
N VAL A 51 6.97 17.58 -12.91
CA VAL A 51 6.78 16.13 -12.86
C VAL A 51 6.88 15.58 -14.28
N GLY A 52 7.76 14.62 -14.51
CA GLY A 52 7.95 14.02 -15.82
C GLY A 52 6.83 13.10 -16.24
N GLU A 53 6.69 12.91 -17.56
CA GLU A 53 5.66 12.04 -18.15
C GLU A 53 5.76 10.59 -17.64
N TYR A 54 6.98 10.12 -17.38
CA TYR A 54 7.28 8.74 -16.96
C TYR A 54 7.71 8.64 -15.49
N SER A 55 7.30 9.61 -14.68
CA SER A 55 7.66 9.71 -13.27
C SER A 55 7.24 8.50 -12.44
N PRO A 56 7.99 8.12 -11.39
CA PRO A 56 7.55 7.12 -10.43
C PRO A 56 6.21 7.46 -9.76
N MET A 57 5.76 8.72 -9.79
CA MET A 57 4.42 9.11 -9.35
C MET A 57 3.30 8.30 -10.05
N ASN A 58 3.51 7.93 -11.32
CA ASN A 58 2.56 7.14 -12.11
C ASN A 58 2.33 5.75 -11.52
N LEU A 59 3.21 5.25 -10.64
CA LEU A 59 2.99 3.95 -9.99
C LEU A 59 1.80 3.97 -9.02
N PHE A 60 1.36 5.16 -8.59
CA PHE A 60 0.42 5.37 -7.49
C PHE A 60 -0.86 6.11 -7.92
N ASP A 61 -1.07 6.36 -9.23
CA ASP A 61 -2.18 7.17 -9.73
C ASP A 61 -3.46 6.37 -10.08
N ASP A 62 -3.45 5.07 -9.80
CA ASP A 62 -4.51 4.09 -10.14
C ASP A 62 -4.86 4.04 -11.64
N SER A 63 -3.96 4.49 -12.53
CA SER A 63 -4.16 4.51 -13.98
C SER A 63 -3.33 3.46 -14.69
N LEU A 64 -3.94 2.75 -15.65
CA LEU A 64 -3.20 1.89 -16.59
C LEU A 64 -2.71 2.66 -17.83
N GLU A 65 -3.12 3.92 -17.98
CA GLU A 65 -2.76 4.77 -19.13
C GLU A 65 -1.43 5.50 -18.96
N THR A 66 -0.85 5.43 -17.77
CA THR A 66 0.44 5.98 -17.37
C THR A 66 1.37 4.85 -16.95
N SER A 67 2.67 5.13 -16.82
CA SER A 67 3.65 4.18 -16.29
C SER A 67 4.88 4.90 -15.78
N TRP A 68 5.53 4.33 -14.77
CA TRP A 68 6.95 4.62 -14.57
C TRP A 68 7.75 3.93 -15.66
N VAL A 69 8.68 4.66 -16.24
CA VAL A 69 9.65 4.13 -17.19
C VAL A 69 11.03 4.49 -16.67
N GLU A 70 11.87 3.49 -16.50
CA GLU A 70 13.27 3.71 -16.12
C GLU A 70 14.00 4.48 -17.23
N GLY A 71 14.99 5.30 -16.85
CA GLY A 71 15.64 6.24 -17.77
C GLY A 71 17.08 5.90 -18.13
N GLU A 72 17.55 4.69 -17.82
CA GLU A 72 18.91 4.27 -18.15
C GLU A 72 18.98 3.73 -19.58
N ALA A 73 20.19 3.72 -20.17
CA ALA A 73 20.36 3.09 -21.47
C ALA A 73 20.26 1.56 -21.37
N GLY A 74 19.35 0.97 -22.16
CA GLY A 74 19.17 -0.49 -22.26
C GLY A 74 17.97 -0.98 -21.45
N PRO A 75 17.92 -2.26 -21.05
CA PRO A 75 16.72 -2.90 -20.51
C PRO A 75 16.42 -2.58 -19.04
N GLY A 76 16.99 -1.51 -18.48
CA GLY A 76 16.74 -1.13 -17.08
C GLY A 76 17.11 -2.16 -16.01
N THR A 77 17.89 -3.19 -16.30
CA THR A 77 18.27 -4.19 -15.29
C THR A 77 19.14 -3.55 -14.21
N GLY A 78 18.73 -3.71 -12.95
CA GLY A 78 19.31 -3.03 -11.79
C GLY A 78 18.66 -1.69 -11.46
N SER A 79 17.82 -1.13 -12.35
CA SER A 79 16.99 0.03 -12.04
C SER A 79 15.96 -0.34 -10.97
N TYR A 80 15.62 0.63 -10.13
CA TYR A 80 14.76 0.40 -8.97
C TYR A 80 13.90 1.60 -8.62
N VAL A 81 12.82 1.32 -7.89
CA VAL A 81 12.03 2.30 -7.14
C VAL A 81 12.02 1.92 -5.66
N LEU A 82 12.25 2.92 -4.81
CA LEU A 82 12.06 2.89 -3.37
C LEU A 82 10.68 3.46 -3.07
N ILE A 83 9.88 2.73 -2.32
CA ILE A 83 8.49 3.08 -2.02
C ILE A 83 8.32 3.12 -0.51
N GLY A 84 8.07 4.31 0.03
CA GLY A 84 7.83 4.54 1.45
C GLY A 84 6.42 4.12 1.86
N GLN A 85 6.32 3.31 2.91
CA GLN A 85 5.07 2.97 3.60
C GLN A 85 5.10 3.52 5.02
N ARG A 86 4.16 4.41 5.32
CA ARG A 86 3.90 4.85 6.69
C ARG A 86 2.95 3.84 7.36
N GLY A 87 3.28 3.45 8.60
CA GLY A 87 2.51 2.48 9.38
C GLY A 87 2.99 1.03 9.20
N GLU A 88 2.04 0.09 9.29
CA GLU A 88 2.29 -1.34 9.20
C GLU A 88 2.52 -1.80 7.75
N LEU A 89 3.40 -2.79 7.60
CA LEU A 89 3.66 -3.45 6.33
C LEU A 89 2.41 -4.19 5.85
N LYS A 90 1.96 -3.87 4.63
CA LYS A 90 0.78 -4.54 4.04
C LYS A 90 1.08 -5.98 3.63
N LYS A 91 0.06 -6.84 3.71
CA LYS A 91 0.17 -8.28 3.42
C LYS A 91 0.43 -8.62 1.96
N TYR A 92 0.06 -7.75 1.02
CA TYR A 92 0.19 -8.00 -0.41
C TYR A 92 0.76 -6.78 -1.12
N ILE A 93 1.61 -7.05 -2.11
CA ILE A 93 2.00 -6.12 -3.16
C ILE A 93 1.29 -6.52 -4.45
N MET A 94 0.67 -5.54 -5.12
CA MET A 94 -0.10 -5.70 -6.34
C MET A 94 0.63 -4.96 -7.45
N ILE A 95 0.95 -5.63 -8.56
CA ILE A 95 1.79 -5.05 -9.62
C ILE A 95 1.06 -5.13 -10.97
N ASN A 96 0.93 -3.99 -11.65
CA ASN A 96 0.54 -3.92 -13.06
C ASN A 96 1.81 -3.79 -13.91
N ASN A 97 2.26 -4.92 -14.46
CA ASN A 97 3.50 -5.02 -15.22
C ASN A 97 3.40 -4.36 -16.61
N GLY A 98 4.49 -3.76 -17.11
CA GLY A 98 4.54 -3.17 -18.44
C GLY A 98 3.74 -1.87 -18.58
N TYR A 99 3.72 -1.29 -19.79
CA TYR A 99 2.91 -0.12 -20.10
C TYR A 99 1.53 -0.54 -20.62
N GLN A 100 0.52 -0.53 -19.74
CA GLN A 100 -0.78 -1.16 -19.99
C GLN A 100 -1.81 -0.30 -20.73
N LYS A 101 -1.44 0.88 -21.23
CA LYS A 101 -2.34 1.79 -21.97
C LYS A 101 -2.97 1.13 -23.21
N SER A 102 -2.25 0.19 -23.82
CA SER A 102 -2.80 -0.70 -24.85
C SER A 102 -1.95 -1.96 -24.94
N GLU A 103 -2.53 -3.04 -25.46
CA GLU A 103 -1.78 -4.28 -25.76
C GLU A 103 -0.59 -4.01 -26.69
N SER A 104 -0.72 -3.08 -27.64
CA SER A 104 0.41 -2.68 -28.49
C SER A 104 1.53 -2.03 -27.71
N LEU A 105 1.25 -1.18 -26.72
CA LEU A 105 2.30 -0.52 -25.92
C LEU A 105 2.94 -1.51 -24.96
N PHE A 106 2.13 -2.40 -24.37
CA PHE A 106 2.61 -3.48 -23.52
C PHE A 106 3.64 -4.36 -24.23
N LEU A 107 3.37 -4.78 -25.48
CA LEU A 107 4.26 -5.64 -26.26
C LEU A 107 5.44 -4.91 -26.94
N LYS A 108 5.38 -3.58 -27.05
CA LYS A 108 6.46 -2.79 -27.67
C LYS A 108 7.56 -2.40 -26.70
N ASN A 109 7.23 -2.16 -25.44
CA ASN A 109 8.19 -1.83 -24.39
C ASN A 109 8.71 -3.08 -23.68
N ASN A 110 9.80 -2.96 -22.93
CA ASN A 110 10.22 -4.01 -22.02
C ASN A 110 9.23 -4.12 -20.85
N ARG A 111 9.01 -5.36 -20.39
CA ARG A 111 8.16 -5.70 -19.24
C ARG A 111 9.03 -6.42 -18.23
N VAL A 112 8.82 -6.19 -16.94
CA VAL A 112 9.63 -6.87 -15.92
C VAL A 112 9.30 -8.36 -15.91
N LYS A 113 10.33 -9.20 -15.94
CA LYS A 113 10.17 -10.66 -15.82
C LYS A 113 10.47 -11.10 -14.40
N ASP A 114 11.66 -10.79 -13.92
CA ASP A 114 12.06 -11.06 -12.54
C ASP A 114 12.33 -9.73 -11.83
N PHE A 115 11.89 -9.61 -10.59
CA PHE A 115 12.22 -8.49 -9.72
C PHE A 115 12.68 -8.96 -8.35
N LYS A 116 13.47 -8.12 -7.70
CA LYS A 116 13.96 -8.33 -6.34
C LYS A 116 13.27 -7.33 -5.43
N LEU A 117 12.63 -7.83 -4.38
CA LEU A 117 12.01 -7.01 -3.34
C LEU A 117 12.91 -7.01 -2.11
N SER A 118 13.25 -5.83 -1.62
CA SER A 118 14.03 -5.66 -0.38
C SER A 118 13.29 -4.74 0.58
N LEU A 119 13.46 -4.97 1.89
CA LEU A 119 12.83 -4.16 2.93
C LEU A 119 13.88 -3.35 3.68
N TYR A 120 13.60 -2.05 3.83
CA TYR A 120 14.42 -1.09 4.54
C TYR A 120 13.59 -0.40 5.64
N SER A 121 14.27 0.04 6.69
CA SER A 121 13.76 1.05 7.62
C SER A 121 14.38 2.40 7.23
N GLY A 122 13.55 3.44 7.17
CA GLY A 122 13.93 4.81 6.84
C GLY A 122 13.71 5.74 8.02
N PHE A 123 14.66 6.65 8.24
CA PHE A 123 14.65 7.59 9.35
C PHE A 123 14.77 9.01 8.82
N THR A 124 13.86 9.88 9.23
CA THR A 124 13.84 11.29 8.86
C THR A 124 13.44 12.16 10.04
N SER A 125 13.47 13.47 9.90
CA SER A 125 13.01 14.43 10.89
C SER A 125 12.46 15.68 10.20
N ASP A 126 11.68 16.49 10.90
CA ASP A 126 11.11 17.73 10.34
C ASP A 126 12.20 18.69 9.81
N MET A 127 13.42 18.58 10.33
CA MET A 127 14.59 19.36 9.90
C MET A 127 15.12 18.96 8.52
N ARG A 128 14.75 17.76 8.03
CA ARG A 128 15.17 17.19 6.74
C ARG A 128 14.08 17.31 5.66
N ALA A 129 12.98 18.00 5.97
CA ALA A 129 11.91 18.28 5.03
C ALA A 129 12.31 19.37 4.02
N GLY A 130 12.03 19.10 2.75
CA GLY A 130 12.13 20.03 1.63
C GLY A 130 10.76 20.38 1.06
N GLN A 131 10.75 21.14 -0.03
CA GLN A 131 9.49 21.64 -0.63
C GLN A 131 8.64 20.53 -1.28
N ILE A 132 9.28 19.50 -1.83
CA ILE A 132 8.61 18.43 -2.60
C ILE A 132 8.80 17.04 -1.99
N GLY A 133 9.38 16.95 -0.79
CA GLY A 133 9.91 15.71 -0.27
C GLY A 133 10.79 15.90 0.95
N PHE A 134 11.58 14.89 1.31
CA PHE A 134 12.45 14.92 2.48
C PHE A 134 13.67 14.00 2.30
N GLU A 135 14.74 14.27 3.01
CA GLU A 135 15.87 13.34 3.12
C GLU A 135 15.62 12.31 4.22
N ALA A 136 16.00 11.06 3.96
CA ALA A 136 15.97 9.99 4.95
C ALA A 136 17.24 9.14 4.87
N ASP A 137 17.72 8.70 6.03
CA ASP A 137 18.72 7.65 6.10
C ASP A 137 18.02 6.30 6.13
N ILE A 138 18.47 5.37 5.30
CA ILE A 138 17.83 4.07 5.09
C ILE A 138 18.77 2.93 5.43
N LEU A 139 18.22 1.87 5.99
CA LEU A 139 18.93 0.65 6.39
C LEU A 139 18.15 -0.56 5.93
N GLN A 140 18.80 -1.49 5.22
CA GLN A 140 18.15 -2.75 4.85
C GLN A 140 17.96 -3.63 6.10
N ILE A 141 16.73 -4.09 6.34
CA ILE A 141 16.35 -4.83 7.56
C ILE A 141 15.91 -6.27 7.29
N ALA A 142 15.80 -6.68 6.03
CA ALA A 142 15.51 -8.06 5.65
C ALA A 142 16.30 -8.50 4.42
N GLU A 143 16.51 -9.80 4.28
CA GLU A 143 17.13 -10.39 3.09
C GLU A 143 16.23 -10.17 1.86
N PRO A 144 16.80 -9.84 0.68
CA PRO A 144 16.00 -9.64 -0.52
C PRO A 144 15.36 -10.94 -1.01
N VAL A 145 14.16 -10.83 -1.56
CA VAL A 145 13.40 -11.97 -2.12
C VAL A 145 13.14 -11.72 -3.60
N ASN A 146 13.38 -12.74 -4.43
CA ASN A 146 13.13 -12.67 -5.87
C ASN A 146 11.73 -13.18 -6.20
N PHE A 147 11.09 -12.49 -7.14
CA PHE A 147 9.77 -12.80 -7.65
C PHE A 147 9.80 -12.83 -9.18
N THR A 148 8.87 -13.57 -9.76
CA THR A 148 8.68 -13.63 -11.22
C THR A 148 7.27 -13.15 -11.55
N LEU A 149 7.19 -12.13 -12.40
CA LEU A 149 5.95 -11.68 -13.02
C LEU A 149 5.67 -12.52 -14.26
N LYS A 150 4.39 -12.80 -14.50
CA LYS A 150 3.94 -13.37 -15.77
C LYS A 150 3.96 -12.29 -16.86
N ASP A 151 4.14 -12.72 -18.10
CA ASP A 151 4.04 -11.87 -19.29
C ASP A 151 2.56 -11.66 -19.69
N GLU A 152 1.79 -11.05 -18.80
CA GLU A 152 0.38 -10.75 -19.00
C GLU A 152 0.01 -9.36 -18.47
N MET A 153 -0.93 -8.70 -19.16
CA MET A 153 -1.56 -7.48 -18.66
C MET A 153 -2.47 -7.79 -17.47
N GLY A 154 -2.77 -6.76 -16.69
CA GLY A 154 -3.56 -6.85 -15.48
C GLY A 154 -2.71 -6.96 -14.21
N VAL A 155 -3.41 -6.97 -13.08
CA VAL A 155 -2.80 -6.93 -11.76
C VAL A 155 -2.31 -8.31 -11.33
N GLN A 156 -1.06 -8.39 -10.89
CA GLN A 156 -0.43 -9.59 -10.37
C GLN A 156 -0.09 -9.38 -8.88
N PRO A 157 -0.69 -10.18 -7.97
CA PRO A 157 -0.45 -10.07 -6.54
C PRO A 157 0.64 -11.01 -6.06
N PHE A 158 1.39 -10.54 -5.08
CA PHE A 158 2.35 -11.32 -4.33
C PHE A 158 2.13 -11.10 -2.85
N GLU A 159 2.14 -12.19 -2.09
CA GLU A 159 2.17 -12.12 -0.64
C GLU A 159 3.49 -11.47 -0.20
N MET A 160 3.40 -10.58 0.77
CA MET A 160 4.55 -9.90 1.33
C MET A 160 5.48 -10.92 2.00
N PRO A 161 6.74 -11.05 1.57
CA PRO A 161 7.59 -12.13 2.02
C PRO A 161 8.24 -11.86 3.40
N PHE A 162 7.96 -10.71 4.00
CA PHE A 162 8.57 -10.27 5.26
C PHE A 162 7.60 -10.45 6.41
N GLU A 163 7.98 -11.29 7.38
CA GLU A 163 7.19 -11.59 8.58
C GLU A 163 6.98 -10.35 9.46
N THR A 164 5.74 -9.89 9.59
CA THR A 164 5.37 -8.62 10.26
C THR A 164 5.95 -8.50 11.68
N ALA A 165 5.80 -9.53 12.52
CA ALA A 165 6.27 -9.49 13.91
C ALA A 165 7.80 -9.39 14.01
N GLY A 166 8.53 -10.00 13.07
CA GLY A 166 9.99 -9.89 13.00
C GLY A 166 10.42 -8.50 12.56
N VAL A 167 9.68 -7.92 11.59
CA VAL A 167 9.92 -6.56 11.10
C VAL A 167 9.68 -5.54 12.22
N GLU A 168 8.57 -5.60 12.94
CA GLU A 168 8.25 -4.65 14.03
C GLU A 168 9.33 -4.64 15.12
N ALA A 169 9.75 -5.82 15.59
CA ALA A 169 10.80 -5.91 16.61
C ALA A 169 12.13 -5.33 16.12
N LEU A 170 12.47 -5.53 14.84
CA LEU A 170 13.66 -4.92 14.24
C LEU A 170 13.53 -3.41 14.15
N ARG A 171 12.39 -2.89 13.67
CA ARG A 171 12.10 -1.45 13.56
C ARG A 171 12.29 -0.72 14.90
N ASP A 172 11.69 -1.24 15.96
CA ASP A 172 11.80 -0.65 17.31
C ASP A 172 13.27 -0.58 17.78
N SER A 173 14.01 -1.66 17.56
CA SER A 173 15.43 -1.72 17.94
C SER A 173 16.30 -0.74 17.15
N GLU A 174 15.99 -0.56 15.87
CA GLU A 174 16.73 0.30 14.96
C GLU A 174 16.41 1.78 15.19
N LEU A 175 15.16 2.13 15.51
CA LEU A 175 14.77 3.47 15.92
C LEU A 175 15.48 3.92 17.19
N ILE A 176 15.57 3.05 18.21
CA ILE A 176 16.31 3.35 19.44
C ILE A 176 17.79 3.59 19.11
N ARG A 177 18.39 2.72 18.28
CA ARG A 177 19.81 2.85 17.90
C ARG A 177 20.08 4.13 17.14
N TYR A 178 19.25 4.43 16.14
CA TYR A 178 19.40 5.61 15.29
C TYR A 178 19.21 6.90 16.09
N THR A 179 18.17 6.97 16.93
CA THR A 179 17.90 8.13 17.80
C THR A 179 19.03 8.37 18.80
N GLY A 180 19.59 7.30 19.38
CA GLY A 180 20.73 7.40 20.28
C GLY A 180 22.02 7.88 19.60
N ALA A 181 22.16 7.63 18.30
CA ALA A 181 23.30 8.08 17.50
C ALA A 181 23.17 9.53 16.99
N HIS A 182 21.94 10.07 16.94
CA HIS A 182 21.62 11.42 16.45
C HIS A 182 20.86 12.25 17.50
N PRO A 183 21.42 12.47 18.71
CA PRO A 183 20.75 13.23 19.77
C PRO A 183 20.45 14.69 19.41
N GLU A 184 21.09 15.23 18.38
CA GLU A 184 20.89 16.57 17.83
C GLU A 184 19.66 16.72 16.93
N GLU A 185 19.05 15.62 16.48
CA GLU A 185 17.86 15.62 15.63
C GLU A 185 16.61 15.27 16.45
N PRO A 186 15.90 16.26 17.02
CA PRO A 186 14.65 16.00 17.73
C PRO A 186 13.55 15.57 16.75
N GLY A 187 12.66 14.69 17.21
CA GLY A 187 11.47 14.31 16.44
C GLY A 187 11.78 13.38 15.25
N ILE A 188 12.76 12.49 15.40
CA ILE A 188 13.03 11.44 14.40
C ILE A 188 11.77 10.59 14.20
N GLN A 189 11.39 10.45 12.95
CA GLN A 189 10.28 9.64 12.45
C GLN A 189 10.85 8.44 11.69
N GLU A 190 10.17 7.31 11.81
CA GLU A 190 10.57 6.06 11.17
C GLU A 190 9.45 5.55 10.25
N PHE A 191 9.83 4.98 9.12
CA PHE A 191 8.91 4.43 8.12
C PHE A 191 9.55 3.25 7.38
N LEU A 192 8.72 2.39 6.80
CA LEU A 192 9.20 1.27 6.02
C LEU A 192 9.41 1.68 4.57
N ILE A 193 10.38 1.06 3.91
CA ILE A 193 10.66 1.28 2.49
C ILE A 193 10.79 -0.06 1.80
N LEU A 194 10.04 -0.24 0.72
CA LEU A 194 10.20 -1.37 -0.19
C LEU A 194 11.02 -0.94 -1.40
N LYS A 195 12.11 -1.65 -1.68
CA LYS A 195 12.87 -1.51 -2.92
C LYS A 195 12.41 -2.55 -3.91
N PHE A 196 11.75 -2.12 -4.98
CA PHE A 196 11.46 -2.93 -6.15
C PHE A 196 12.57 -2.73 -7.18
N GLU A 197 13.40 -3.75 -7.41
CA GLU A 197 14.54 -3.71 -8.33
C GLU A 197 14.31 -4.66 -9.51
N ILE A 198 14.49 -4.18 -10.73
CA ILE A 198 14.35 -4.95 -11.96
C ILE A 198 15.55 -5.92 -12.06
N ALA A 199 15.28 -7.23 -12.04
CA ALA A 199 16.32 -8.25 -12.12
C ALA A 199 16.44 -8.83 -13.54
N SER A 200 15.34 -8.93 -14.29
CA SER A 200 15.33 -9.32 -15.71
C SER A 200 14.05 -8.85 -16.39
N VAL A 201 14.03 -8.85 -17.73
CA VAL A 201 12.90 -8.37 -18.53
C VAL A 201 12.43 -9.38 -19.57
N TYR A 202 11.15 -9.26 -19.96
CA TYR A 202 10.65 -9.72 -21.25
C TYR A 202 10.90 -8.61 -22.27
N GLU A 203 11.68 -8.93 -23.31
CA GLU A 203 12.04 -7.96 -24.34
C GLU A 203 10.81 -7.48 -25.12
N GLY A 204 10.72 -6.16 -25.29
CA GLY A 204 9.77 -5.48 -26.14
C GLY A 204 10.14 -5.64 -27.61
N SER A 205 9.15 -5.41 -28.46
CA SER A 205 9.35 -5.48 -29.92
C SER A 205 9.92 -4.20 -30.53
N LEU A 206 10.00 -3.09 -29.77
CA LEU A 206 10.40 -1.79 -30.32
C LEU A 206 11.31 -0.96 -29.41
N TRP A 207 10.99 -0.86 -28.12
CA TRP A 207 11.70 -0.02 -27.16
C TRP A 207 12.41 -0.87 -26.11
N ASP A 208 13.62 -0.45 -25.74
CA ASP A 208 14.42 -1.09 -24.71
C ASP A 208 14.05 -0.60 -23.30
N ASP A 209 13.26 0.46 -23.18
CA ASP A 209 12.86 1.02 -21.89
C ASP A 209 11.89 0.08 -21.17
N THR A 210 12.09 -0.10 -19.86
CA THR A 210 11.24 -0.99 -19.04
C THR A 210 10.17 -0.23 -18.30
N CYS A 211 8.93 -0.69 -18.44
CA CYS A 211 7.77 -0.01 -17.87
C CYS A 211 7.11 -0.81 -16.74
N ILE A 212 6.59 -0.09 -15.73
CA ILE A 212 5.61 -0.60 -14.76
C ILE A 212 4.46 0.40 -14.69
N ALA A 213 3.24 -0.06 -14.95
CA ALA A 213 2.04 0.79 -14.93
C ALA A 213 1.59 1.14 -13.51
N GLY A 214 1.76 0.24 -12.54
CA GLY A 214 1.30 0.53 -11.18
C GLY A 214 1.80 -0.45 -10.13
N ILE A 215 2.00 0.05 -8.92
CA ILE A 215 2.29 -0.74 -7.72
C ILE A 215 1.38 -0.25 -6.61
N SER A 216 0.57 -1.16 -6.04
CA SER A 216 -0.26 -0.86 -4.88
C SER A 216 -0.11 -1.93 -3.80
N PHE A 217 -0.61 -1.62 -2.60
CA PHE A 217 -0.44 -2.46 -1.42
C PHE A 217 -1.77 -2.70 -0.73
N SER A 218 -1.97 -3.93 -0.26
CA SER A 218 -3.27 -4.34 0.25
C SER A 218 -3.11 -5.31 1.43
N ASN A 219 -4.05 -5.24 2.38
CA ASN A 219 -4.24 -6.28 3.38
C ASN A 219 -5.22 -7.37 2.92
N ARG A 220 -5.86 -7.17 1.76
CA ARG A 220 -6.79 -8.13 1.12
C ARG A 220 -6.03 -9.05 0.17
N SER A 221 -6.37 -10.33 0.21
CA SER A 221 -5.89 -11.33 -0.74
C SER A 221 -6.36 -11.04 -2.17
N GLN A 222 -5.67 -11.60 -3.18
CA GLN A 222 -6.00 -11.47 -4.60
C GLN A 222 -7.48 -11.71 -4.90
N GLU A 223 -8.05 -12.74 -4.29
CA GLU A 223 -9.45 -13.14 -4.52
C GLU A 223 -10.46 -12.07 -4.06
N ASN A 224 -10.02 -11.11 -3.24
CA ASN A 224 -10.81 -10.02 -2.70
C ASN A 224 -10.39 -8.63 -3.25
N CYS A 225 -9.57 -8.60 -4.30
CA CYS A 225 -9.23 -7.37 -5.04
C CYS A 225 -10.02 -7.28 -6.35
N LEU A 226 -10.48 -6.08 -6.72
CA LEU A 226 -11.04 -5.80 -8.05
C LEU A 226 -9.98 -6.01 -9.13
N LEU A 227 -10.35 -6.69 -10.21
CA LEU A 227 -9.48 -6.81 -11.39
C LEU A 227 -9.63 -5.57 -12.28
N PRO A 228 -8.60 -5.16 -13.07
CA PRO A 228 -8.66 -3.90 -13.82
C PRO A 228 -9.81 -3.77 -14.84
N ASN A 229 -10.33 -4.89 -15.35
CA ASN A 229 -11.47 -4.92 -16.30
C ASN A 229 -12.78 -5.35 -15.63
N GLU A 230 -12.86 -5.23 -14.31
CA GLU A 230 -13.99 -5.62 -13.50
C GLU A 230 -14.54 -4.37 -12.81
N HIS A 231 -15.86 -4.27 -12.74
CA HIS A 231 -16.52 -3.18 -12.02
C HIS A 231 -17.57 -3.77 -11.07
N ILE A 232 -17.92 -3.00 -10.05
CA ILE A 232 -18.90 -3.41 -9.05
C ILE A 232 -20.29 -3.24 -9.61
N THR A 233 -21.13 -4.25 -9.38
CA THR A 233 -22.54 -4.28 -9.80
C THR A 233 -23.50 -4.24 -8.62
N GLY A 234 -23.00 -4.32 -7.39
CA GLY A 234 -23.77 -4.12 -6.16
C GLY A 234 -22.98 -4.50 -4.91
N ALA A 235 -23.55 -4.17 -3.76
CA ALA A 235 -23.07 -4.59 -2.44
C ALA A 235 -24.19 -5.30 -1.67
N PHE A 236 -23.84 -6.21 -0.76
CA PHE A 236 -24.82 -6.95 0.04
C PHE A 236 -24.20 -7.49 1.34
N THR A 237 -25.06 -7.80 2.32
CA THR A 237 -24.75 -8.62 3.50
C THR A 237 -25.42 -9.98 3.35
N GLU A 238 -24.83 -11.02 3.95
CA GLU A 238 -25.44 -12.35 4.03
C GLU A 238 -26.07 -12.55 5.41
N VAL A 239 -27.19 -13.27 5.50
CA VAL A 239 -28.02 -13.42 6.72
C VAL A 239 -27.24 -13.94 7.94
N GLU A 240 -26.16 -14.67 7.72
CA GLU A 240 -25.32 -15.28 8.77
C GLU A 240 -23.91 -14.69 8.85
N SER A 241 -23.66 -13.60 8.11
CA SER A 241 -22.36 -12.98 7.99
C SER A 241 -22.40 -11.56 8.53
N GLU A 242 -21.50 -11.25 9.45
CA GLU A 242 -21.22 -9.89 9.93
C GLU A 242 -20.44 -9.07 8.89
N ASN A 243 -20.05 -9.70 7.78
CA ASN A 243 -19.27 -9.12 6.70
C ASN A 243 -20.15 -8.51 5.60
N VAL A 244 -19.59 -7.48 4.94
CA VAL A 244 -20.17 -6.87 3.74
C VAL A 244 -19.40 -7.36 2.51
N PHE A 245 -20.14 -7.68 1.45
CA PHE A 245 -19.60 -8.16 0.18
C PHE A 245 -19.97 -7.25 -0.96
N VAL A 246 -19.19 -7.30 -2.04
CA VAL A 246 -19.54 -6.71 -3.34
C VAL A 246 -19.64 -7.80 -4.40
N GLN A 247 -20.57 -7.58 -5.33
CA GLN A 247 -20.72 -8.37 -6.54
C GLN A 247 -20.03 -7.64 -7.69
N THR A 248 -19.37 -8.40 -8.55
CA THR A 248 -18.67 -7.84 -9.71
C THR A 248 -19.36 -8.15 -11.03
N SER A 249 -18.98 -7.42 -12.07
CA SER A 249 -19.43 -7.61 -13.46
C SER A 249 -19.02 -8.96 -14.07
N GLN A 250 -18.02 -9.62 -13.49
CA GLN A 250 -17.59 -10.97 -13.88
C GLN A 250 -18.23 -12.07 -13.03
N GLY A 251 -19.20 -11.74 -12.18
CA GLY A 251 -19.89 -12.72 -11.34
C GLY A 251 -19.13 -13.12 -10.08
N ARG A 252 -18.02 -12.45 -9.74
CA ARG A 252 -17.26 -12.72 -8.51
C ARG A 252 -17.91 -12.04 -7.31
N LYS A 253 -17.71 -12.68 -6.15
CA LYS A 253 -18.08 -12.13 -4.84
C LYS A 253 -16.79 -11.76 -4.12
N LEU A 254 -16.62 -10.49 -3.76
CA LEU A 254 -15.44 -10.00 -3.04
C LEU A 254 -15.84 -9.55 -1.64
N LEU A 255 -15.00 -9.87 -0.65
CA LEU A 255 -15.16 -9.38 0.71
C LEU A 255 -14.79 -7.89 0.76
N LEU A 256 -15.76 -7.02 1.07
CA LEU A 256 -15.56 -5.58 1.26
C LEU A 256 -15.24 -5.26 2.71
N VAL A 257 -15.96 -5.83 3.68
CA VAL A 257 -15.71 -5.58 5.11
C VAL A 257 -15.60 -6.91 5.83
N ASP A 258 -14.45 -7.16 6.46
CA ASP A 258 -14.24 -8.30 7.36
C ASP A 258 -14.40 -7.81 8.80
N ALA A 259 -15.58 -8.01 9.37
CA ALA A 259 -15.93 -7.48 10.69
C ALA A 259 -15.00 -7.98 11.79
N LYS A 260 -14.64 -9.27 11.74
CA LYS A 260 -13.77 -9.90 12.74
C LYS A 260 -12.33 -9.43 12.62
N ALA A 261 -11.82 -9.27 11.40
CA ALA A 261 -10.49 -8.73 11.19
C ALA A 261 -10.40 -7.28 11.69
N LEU A 262 -11.39 -6.45 11.39
CA LEU A 262 -11.44 -5.06 11.85
C LEU A 262 -11.63 -4.95 13.36
N ALA A 263 -12.46 -5.79 13.98
CA ALA A 263 -12.60 -5.84 15.43
C ALA A 263 -11.24 -6.09 16.10
N LYS A 264 -10.50 -7.08 15.59
CA LYS A 264 -9.16 -7.40 16.09
C LYS A 264 -8.17 -6.24 15.87
N GLU A 265 -8.19 -5.59 14.71
CA GLU A 265 -7.35 -4.43 14.40
C GLU A 265 -7.63 -3.25 15.36
N LYS A 266 -8.91 -3.00 15.68
CA LYS A 266 -9.32 -1.98 16.65
C LYS A 266 -9.10 -2.39 18.12
N GLY A 267 -8.59 -3.60 18.36
CA GLY A 267 -8.34 -4.12 19.71
C GLY A 267 -9.57 -4.66 20.44
N TYR A 268 -10.73 -4.75 19.76
CA TYR A 268 -11.97 -5.29 20.30
C TYR A 268 -11.88 -6.81 20.38
N THR A 269 -11.39 -7.29 21.52
CA THR A 269 -11.00 -8.69 21.74
C THR A 269 -11.52 -9.24 23.07
N ALA A 270 -12.26 -8.44 23.84
CA ALA A 270 -12.79 -8.88 25.12
C ALA A 270 -13.86 -9.98 24.93
N GLU A 271 -13.98 -10.86 25.92
CA GLU A 271 -15.00 -11.91 25.89
C GLU A 271 -16.40 -11.29 25.84
N GLY A 272 -17.15 -11.64 24.80
CA GLY A 272 -18.50 -11.13 24.57
C GLY A 272 -18.56 -9.73 23.95
N GLU A 273 -17.43 -9.10 23.60
CA GLU A 273 -17.39 -7.90 22.77
C GLU A 273 -17.67 -8.25 21.30
N PHE A 274 -18.43 -7.41 20.59
CA PHE A 274 -18.73 -7.59 19.18
C PHE A 274 -18.57 -6.29 18.38
N LEU A 275 -18.29 -6.47 17.10
CA LEU A 275 -18.30 -5.42 16.08
C LEU A 275 -19.02 -5.97 14.86
N THR A 276 -20.10 -5.33 14.42
CA THR A 276 -20.86 -5.75 13.24
C THR A 276 -20.96 -4.64 12.22
N PHE A 277 -21.00 -5.02 10.94
CA PHE A 277 -21.14 -4.08 9.84
C PHE A 277 -22.40 -4.41 9.03
N THR A 278 -23.30 -3.44 8.94
CA THR A 278 -24.56 -3.57 8.21
C THR A 278 -24.56 -2.64 7.01
N LEU A 279 -24.81 -3.20 5.82
CA LEU A 279 -25.02 -2.39 4.63
C LEU A 279 -26.37 -1.65 4.74
N PHE A 280 -26.32 -0.33 4.80
CA PHE A 280 -27.50 0.52 5.01
C PHE A 280 -28.08 1.04 3.71
N ASP A 281 -27.23 1.58 2.83
CA ASP A 281 -27.63 2.10 1.52
C ASP A 281 -26.50 1.91 0.50
N VAL A 282 -26.86 1.82 -0.78
CA VAL A 282 -25.93 1.71 -1.91
C VAL A 282 -26.32 2.74 -2.94
N SER A 283 -25.33 3.47 -3.46
CA SER A 283 -25.61 4.50 -4.45
C SER A 283 -26.17 3.89 -5.74
N PRO A 284 -27.02 4.62 -6.49
CA PRO A 284 -27.61 4.12 -7.74
C PRO A 284 -26.61 3.68 -8.82
N ASP A 285 -25.37 4.18 -8.77
CA ASP A 285 -24.27 3.80 -9.66
C ASP A 285 -23.42 2.63 -9.14
N ASN A 286 -23.72 2.10 -7.96
CA ASN A 286 -22.96 1.06 -7.25
C ASN A 286 -21.49 1.40 -6.98
N LEU A 287 -21.16 2.70 -6.90
CA LEU A 287 -19.80 3.16 -6.59
C LEU A 287 -19.61 3.48 -5.11
N TRP A 288 -20.69 3.62 -4.35
CA TRP A 288 -20.66 4.03 -2.94
C TRP A 288 -21.61 3.21 -2.09
N ALA A 289 -21.27 3.05 -0.82
CA ALA A 289 -22.13 2.43 0.18
C ALA A 289 -22.08 3.20 1.50
N VAL A 290 -23.22 3.28 2.17
CA VAL A 290 -23.29 3.63 3.59
C VAL A 290 -23.32 2.33 4.38
N ILE A 291 -22.37 2.16 5.29
CA ILE A 291 -22.23 0.99 6.14
C ILE A 291 -22.30 1.45 7.59
N ILE A 292 -23.15 0.82 8.38
CA ILE A 292 -23.27 1.08 9.82
C ILE A 292 -22.36 0.12 10.55
N GLU A 293 -21.45 0.66 11.37
CA GLU A 293 -20.64 -0.06 12.34
C GLU A 293 -21.33 0.00 13.71
N ASP A 294 -21.67 -1.17 14.25
CA ASP A 294 -22.18 -1.32 15.61
C ASP A 294 -21.14 -1.99 16.50
N HIS A 295 -20.73 -1.33 17.57
CA HIS A 295 -19.84 -1.87 18.59
C HIS A 295 -20.59 -2.03 19.93
N GLY A 296 -20.38 -3.16 20.60
CA GLY A 296 -20.99 -3.38 21.91
C GLY A 296 -20.60 -4.69 22.57
N PHE A 297 -21.37 -5.06 23.61
CA PHE A 297 -21.16 -6.29 24.36
C PHE A 297 -22.42 -7.16 24.40
N THR A 298 -22.26 -8.45 24.17
CA THR A 298 -23.30 -9.48 24.26
C THR A 298 -23.92 -9.62 25.65
N SER A 299 -23.22 -9.18 26.69
CA SER A 299 -23.76 -9.06 28.06
C SER A 299 -24.84 -7.98 28.19
N GLY A 300 -25.07 -7.19 27.13
CA GLY A 300 -25.90 -6.00 27.13
C GLY A 300 -25.11 -4.75 27.50
N GLY A 301 -25.68 -3.57 27.20
CA GLY A 301 -25.04 -2.28 27.40
C GLY A 301 -25.46 -1.25 26.36
N HIS A 302 -24.73 -0.15 26.31
CA HIS A 302 -24.81 0.79 25.19
C HIS A 302 -24.19 0.14 23.96
N ILE A 303 -24.83 0.32 22.80
CA ILE A 303 -24.26 0.00 21.50
C ILE A 303 -23.88 1.34 20.89
N GLU A 304 -22.61 1.47 20.53
CA GLU A 304 -22.10 2.61 19.78
C GLU A 304 -22.32 2.35 18.30
N GLU A 305 -23.17 3.17 17.67
CA GLU A 305 -23.53 3.08 16.25
C GLU A 305 -22.82 4.21 15.50
N THR A 306 -22.06 3.86 14.46
CA THR A 306 -21.34 4.83 13.62
C THR A 306 -21.65 4.60 12.15
N SER A 307 -22.04 5.66 11.44
CA SER A 307 -22.28 5.59 9.99
C SER A 307 -21.03 5.93 9.19
N GLN A 308 -20.64 5.04 8.28
CA GLN A 308 -19.43 5.13 7.47
C GLN A 308 -19.77 5.20 5.99
N LEU A 309 -19.02 6.02 5.25
CA LEU A 309 -19.07 6.05 3.80
C LEU A 309 -17.94 5.20 3.24
N TRP A 310 -18.27 4.33 2.29
CA TRP A 310 -17.32 3.47 1.61
C TRP A 310 -17.32 3.76 0.11
N SER A 311 -16.12 3.90 -0.46
CA SER A 311 -15.93 3.85 -1.91
C SER A 311 -15.83 2.39 -2.32
N LEU A 312 -16.84 1.92 -3.04
CA LEU A 312 -16.88 0.55 -3.52
C LEU A 312 -15.81 0.35 -4.61
N ALA A 313 -15.69 1.29 -5.55
CA ALA A 313 -14.68 1.24 -6.60
C ALA A 313 -13.25 1.10 -6.06
N ARG A 314 -12.97 1.70 -4.90
CA ARG A 314 -11.65 1.66 -4.22
C ARG A 314 -11.56 0.56 -3.16
N MET A 315 -12.65 -0.18 -2.91
CA MET A 315 -12.74 -1.21 -1.87
C MET A 315 -12.30 -0.72 -0.48
N LYS A 316 -12.61 0.54 -0.15
CA LYS A 316 -12.07 1.24 1.03
C LYS A 316 -13.09 2.20 1.67
N GLU A 317 -13.01 2.32 2.99
CA GLU A 317 -13.67 3.36 3.76
C GLU A 317 -13.13 4.75 3.37
N VAL A 318 -14.03 5.73 3.27
CA VAL A 318 -13.65 7.14 3.19
C VAL A 318 -13.06 7.55 4.55
N PRO A 319 -11.84 8.12 4.59
CA PRO A 319 -11.19 8.45 5.86
C PRO A 319 -12.08 9.27 6.79
N PRO A 320 -12.22 8.89 8.08
CA PRO A 320 -13.04 9.64 9.03
C PRO A 320 -12.65 11.12 9.13
N ALA A 321 -11.36 11.44 9.04
CA ALA A 321 -10.87 12.82 9.04
C ALA A 321 -11.37 13.63 7.83
N LEU A 322 -11.52 13.01 6.65
CA LEU A 322 -12.10 13.65 5.48
C LEU A 322 -13.60 13.91 5.70
N MET A 323 -14.33 12.95 6.25
CA MET A 323 -15.73 13.14 6.61
C MET A 323 -15.92 14.25 7.65
N GLU A 324 -15.01 14.36 8.62
CA GLU A 324 -14.97 15.44 9.62
C GLU A 324 -14.69 16.80 8.97
N ALA A 325 -13.76 16.89 8.01
CA ALA A 325 -13.49 18.12 7.26
C ALA A 325 -14.74 18.61 6.51
N TYR A 326 -15.52 17.69 5.95
CA TYR A 326 -16.83 17.97 5.34
C TYR A 326 -17.96 18.20 6.36
N LYS A 327 -17.73 17.85 7.63
CA LYS A 327 -18.72 17.85 8.71
C LYS A 327 -19.99 17.12 8.27
N ALA A 328 -19.80 15.89 7.79
CA ALA A 328 -20.81 15.10 7.13
C ALA A 328 -20.89 13.71 7.78
N THR A 329 -22.05 13.38 8.35
CA THR A 329 -22.35 12.02 8.81
C THR A 329 -23.20 11.31 7.74
N PRO A 330 -22.71 10.25 7.09
CA PRO A 330 -23.42 9.58 5.98
C PRO A 330 -24.81 9.10 6.40
N LEU A 331 -25.83 9.40 5.59
CA LEU A 331 -27.20 8.91 5.80
C LEU A 331 -27.69 8.10 4.60
N GLY A 332 -27.32 8.45 3.37
CA GLY A 332 -27.75 7.73 2.18
C GLY A 332 -27.42 8.51 0.91
N PHE A 333 -28.08 8.16 -0.19
CA PHE A 333 -27.78 8.75 -1.49
C PHE A 333 -28.96 9.45 -2.15
N LYS A 334 -28.67 10.54 -2.87
CA LYS A 334 -29.70 11.30 -3.58
C LYS A 334 -29.19 11.88 -4.89
N ILE A 335 -29.96 11.68 -5.96
CA ILE A 335 -29.69 12.32 -7.25
C ILE A 335 -30.41 13.67 -7.30
N ARG A 336 -29.68 14.74 -7.62
CA ARG A 336 -30.24 16.08 -7.87
C ARG A 336 -29.71 16.60 -9.19
N SER A 337 -30.61 16.89 -10.13
CA SER A 337 -30.28 17.40 -11.47
C SER A 337 -29.24 16.56 -12.22
N GLY A 338 -29.29 15.24 -12.05
CA GLY A 338 -28.35 14.28 -12.67
C GLY A 338 -27.04 14.09 -11.93
N THR A 339 -26.77 14.85 -10.87
CA THR A 339 -25.59 14.70 -10.02
C THR A 339 -25.91 13.89 -8.78
N LEU A 340 -25.03 12.95 -8.42
CA LEU A 340 -25.16 12.12 -7.22
C LEU A 340 -24.55 12.82 -6.00
N TYR A 341 -25.32 12.84 -4.91
CA TYR A 341 -24.93 13.41 -3.63
C TYR A 341 -25.06 12.39 -2.51
N LEU A 342 -24.15 12.48 -1.54
CA LEU A 342 -24.34 11.95 -0.20
C LEU A 342 -25.35 12.82 0.55
N GLU A 343 -26.43 12.22 1.03
CA GLU A 343 -27.31 12.80 2.04
C GLU A 343 -26.69 12.56 3.42
N THR A 344 -26.71 13.58 4.29
CA THR A 344 -26.09 13.51 5.62
C THR A 344 -27.10 13.82 6.72
N TYR A 345 -26.82 13.39 7.95
CA TYR A 345 -27.67 13.70 9.12
C TYR A 345 -27.75 15.20 9.44
N GLU A 346 -26.79 16.00 8.97
CA GLU A 346 -26.77 17.45 9.12
C GLU A 346 -27.61 18.19 8.05
N ASP A 347 -28.47 17.47 7.31
CA ASP A 347 -29.26 17.96 6.18
C ASP A 347 -28.39 18.60 5.07
N LYS A 348 -27.14 18.15 4.93
CA LYS A 348 -26.23 18.58 3.88
C LYS A 348 -26.23 17.61 2.71
N PHE A 349 -25.79 18.11 1.57
CA PHE A 349 -25.58 17.34 0.35
C PHE A 349 -24.12 17.50 -0.05
N VAL A 350 -23.34 16.43 0.06
CA VAL A 350 -21.95 16.39 -0.38
C VAL A 350 -21.92 15.75 -1.76
N ARG A 351 -21.36 16.43 -2.75
CA ARG A 351 -21.20 15.86 -4.09
C ARG A 351 -20.12 14.78 -4.02
N LEU A 352 -20.46 13.57 -4.43
CA LEU A 352 -19.54 12.42 -4.30
C LEU A 352 -18.32 12.54 -5.22
N GLU A 353 -18.45 13.19 -6.37
CA GLU A 353 -17.31 13.46 -7.26
C GLU A 353 -16.25 14.35 -6.58
N ASP A 354 -16.67 15.38 -5.85
CA ASP A 354 -15.73 16.26 -5.14
C ASP A 354 -15.04 15.50 -4.00
N LEU A 355 -15.79 14.65 -3.29
CA LEU A 355 -15.28 13.82 -2.20
C LEU A 355 -14.30 12.75 -2.70
N ASP A 356 -14.53 12.16 -3.89
CA ASP A 356 -13.60 11.20 -4.49
C ASP A 356 -12.27 11.86 -4.89
N VAL A 357 -12.34 13.07 -5.46
CA VAL A 357 -11.15 13.86 -5.79
C VAL A 357 -10.36 14.19 -4.52
N ASP A 358 -11.04 14.65 -3.47
CA ASP A 358 -10.38 14.98 -2.22
C ASP A 358 -9.77 13.73 -1.60
N MET A 359 -10.49 12.60 -1.56
CA MET A 359 -9.99 11.29 -1.08
C MET A 359 -8.72 10.85 -1.82
N MET A 360 -8.59 11.15 -3.10
CA MET A 360 -7.38 10.86 -3.89
C MET A 360 -6.21 11.77 -3.59
N SER A 361 -6.48 13.02 -3.22
CA SER A 361 -5.42 14.01 -3.03
C SER A 361 -4.57 13.79 -1.77
N GLY A 362 -5.11 13.06 -0.79
CA GLY A 362 -4.48 12.91 0.54
C GLY A 362 -4.50 14.19 1.39
N ARG A 363 -5.10 15.29 0.92
CA ARG A 363 -5.00 16.63 1.53
C ARG A 363 -6.36 17.11 2.03
N TRP A 364 -6.68 16.86 3.30
CA TRP A 364 -7.93 17.30 3.95
C TRP A 364 -7.75 17.64 5.41
#